data_AF-A0A529HVX3-F1
#
_entry.id   AF-A0A529HVX3-F1
#
_cell.length_a   1.000
_cell.length_b   1.000
_cell.length_c   1.000
_cell.angle_alpha   90.00
_cell.angle_beta   90.00
_cell.angle_gamma   90.00
#
_symmetry.space_group_name_H-M   'P 1'
#
loop_
_entity.id
_entity.type
_entity.pdbx_description
1 polymer ?
#
loop_
_entity_poly.entity_id
_entity_poly.type
_entity_poly.pdbx_seq_one_letter_code
_entity_poly.pdbx_strand_id
1 'polypeptide(L)'
;KYTFLVTMTIMGLSTFLVGLLPGYASWGIAAPVILIGLRMLQGLALGGEYGGAATYVAEHAPDDRRGFYTSWIQTTATLGLFLSLIVILIVQGSLSKETYAAWGWRIPFIVSFLLLAISIWIRLSLSESPTFQRMKEEGKGSKAPLSEAFGQWKNAKIALLALLGLTAGQAVIWYNGQFYALFFLQNVLKVDAWSVNV
;
A
#
# COMPACT_ATOMS: atom_id res chain seq x y z
N LYS A 1 16.08 6.37 8.06
CA LYS A 1 16.50 5.86 6.72
C LYS A 1 16.25 4.36 6.62
N TYR A 2 16.75 3.55 7.56
CA TYR A 2 16.60 2.09 7.52
C TYR A 2 15.16 1.59 7.64
N THR A 3 14.35 2.14 8.55
CA THR A 3 12.96 1.69 8.75
C THR A 3 12.14 1.78 7.45
N PHE A 4 12.23 2.91 6.78
CA PHE A 4 11.55 3.19 5.51
C PHE A 4 12.01 2.25 4.38
N LEU A 5 13.32 2.02 4.27
CA LEU A 5 13.84 1.10 3.26
C LEU A 5 13.35 -0.34 3.51
N VAL A 6 13.30 -0.76 4.77
CA VAL A 6 12.82 -2.10 5.18
C VAL A 6 11.34 -2.25 4.85
N THR A 7 10.49 -1.28 5.19
CA THR A 7 9.05 -1.35 4.92
C THR A 7 8.74 -1.32 3.42
N MET A 8 9.39 -0.46 2.63
CA MET A 8 9.26 -0.51 1.15
C MET A 8 9.68 -1.86 0.57
N THR A 9 10.78 -2.43 1.08
CA THR A 9 11.29 -3.73 0.62
C THR A 9 10.32 -4.85 0.98
N ILE A 10 9.80 -4.89 2.21
CA ILE A 10 8.81 -5.88 2.65
C ILE A 10 7.55 -5.79 1.78
N MET A 11 7.04 -4.59 1.56
CA MET A 11 5.85 -4.36 0.74
C MET A 11 6.06 -4.83 -0.70
N GLY A 12 7.13 -4.39 -1.37
CA GLY A 12 7.38 -4.73 -2.76
C GLY A 12 7.74 -6.19 -2.99
N LEU A 13 8.56 -6.78 -2.13
CA LEU A 13 8.88 -8.20 -2.21
C LEU A 13 7.63 -9.05 -1.96
N SER A 14 6.77 -8.65 -1.03
CA SER A 14 5.51 -9.36 -0.81
C SER A 14 4.60 -9.31 -2.05
N THR A 15 4.51 -8.17 -2.74
CA THR A 15 3.78 -8.05 -4.02
C THR A 15 4.34 -9.00 -5.07
N PHE A 16 5.66 -9.02 -5.22
CA PHE A 16 6.36 -9.86 -6.18
C PHE A 16 6.17 -11.36 -5.88
N LEU A 17 6.30 -11.76 -4.61
CA LEU A 17 6.14 -13.14 -4.16
C LEU A 17 4.71 -13.66 -4.36
N VAL A 18 3.69 -12.81 -4.30
CA VAL A 18 2.31 -13.19 -4.68
C VAL A 18 2.25 -13.63 -6.14
N GLY A 19 2.99 -12.97 -7.04
CA GLY A 19 3.07 -13.35 -8.45
C GLY A 19 3.74 -14.70 -8.68
N LEU A 20 4.67 -15.10 -7.81
CA LEU A 20 5.37 -16.38 -7.88
C LEU A 20 4.65 -17.51 -7.13
N LEU A 21 3.63 -17.19 -6.33
CA LEU A 21 2.99 -18.14 -5.45
C LEU A 21 2.29 -19.26 -6.25
N PRO A 22 2.63 -20.54 -6.01
CA PRO A 22 1.93 -21.66 -6.60
C PRO A 22 0.46 -21.69 -6.17
N GLY A 23 -0.40 -22.17 -7.06
CA GLY A 23 -1.83 -22.26 -6.78
C GLY A 23 -2.17 -23.37 -5.78
N TYR A 24 -3.43 -23.40 -5.35
CA TYR A 24 -3.96 -24.44 -4.47
C TYR A 24 -3.73 -25.86 -5.02
N ALA A 25 -3.79 -26.04 -6.34
CA ALA A 25 -3.54 -27.34 -6.97
C ALA A 25 -2.15 -27.92 -6.66
N SER A 26 -1.14 -27.08 -6.42
CA SER A 26 0.23 -27.53 -6.14
C SER A 26 0.51 -27.61 -4.64
N TRP A 27 0.10 -26.60 -3.86
CA TRP A 27 0.51 -26.44 -2.45
C TRP A 27 -0.64 -26.59 -1.45
N GLY A 28 -1.85 -26.91 -1.91
CA GLY A 28 -3.03 -27.08 -1.06
C GLY A 28 -3.27 -25.86 -0.17
N ILE A 29 -3.54 -26.10 1.12
CA ILE A 29 -3.88 -25.05 2.08
C ILE A 29 -2.70 -24.11 2.41
N ALA A 30 -1.45 -24.49 2.10
CA ALA A 30 -0.31 -23.62 2.31
C ALA A 30 -0.35 -22.37 1.42
N ALA A 31 -0.88 -22.48 0.19
CA ALA A 31 -1.01 -21.36 -0.74
C ALA A 31 -1.85 -20.19 -0.16
N PRO A 32 -3.11 -20.39 0.28
CA PRO A 32 -3.88 -19.30 0.88
C PRO A 32 -3.29 -18.79 2.20
N VAL A 33 -2.68 -19.65 3.02
CA VAL A 33 -2.04 -19.22 4.28
C VAL A 33 -0.87 -18.28 4.01
N ILE A 34 0.01 -18.64 3.06
CA ILE A 34 1.14 -17.79 2.66
C ILE A 34 0.63 -16.50 2.02
N LEU A 35 -0.39 -16.58 1.16
CA LEU A 35 -1.00 -15.40 0.54
C LEU A 35 -1.51 -14.41 1.60
N ILE A 36 -2.21 -14.90 2.63
CA ILE A 36 -2.68 -14.07 3.75
C ILE A 36 -1.50 -13.46 4.49
N GLY A 37 -0.46 -14.24 4.79
CA GLY A 37 0.76 -13.74 5.42
C GLY A 37 1.41 -12.61 4.63
N LEU A 38 1.59 -12.78 3.31
CA LEU A 38 2.14 -11.74 2.42
C LEU A 38 1.26 -10.48 2.39
N ARG A 39 -0.07 -10.63 2.41
CA ARG A 39 -1.02 -9.51 2.47
C ARG A 39 -0.95 -8.75 3.79
N MET A 40 -0.79 -9.46 4.90
CA MET A 40 -0.60 -8.84 6.21
C MET A 40 0.71 -8.04 6.26
N LEU A 41 1.81 -8.61 5.75
CA LEU A 41 3.10 -7.93 5.66
C LEU A 41 3.02 -6.65 4.80
N GLN A 42 2.33 -6.71 3.65
CA GLN A 42 2.04 -5.53 2.83
C GLN A 42 1.29 -4.45 3.59
N GLY A 43 0.20 -4.81 4.28
CA GLY A 43 -0.63 -3.86 5.01
C GLY A 43 0.13 -3.18 6.15
N LEU A 44 0.90 -3.95 6.92
CA LEU A 44 1.74 -3.43 8.00
C LEU A 44 2.83 -2.48 7.48
N ALA A 45 3.49 -2.85 6.38
CA ALA A 45 4.51 -2.02 5.75
C ALA A 45 3.94 -0.70 5.21
N LEU A 46 2.77 -0.74 4.55
CA LEU A 46 2.11 0.45 4.01
C LEU A 46 1.74 1.45 5.11
N GLY A 47 1.24 0.97 6.26
CA GLY A 47 0.83 1.83 7.37
C GLY A 47 1.97 2.67 7.94
N GLY A 48 3.17 2.10 8.07
CA GLY A 48 4.36 2.81 8.54
C GLY A 48 4.93 3.78 7.51
N GLU A 49 4.92 3.38 6.23
CA GLU A 49 5.41 4.20 5.11
C GLU A 49 4.56 5.45 4.88
N TYR A 50 3.25 5.26 4.76
CA TYR A 50 2.32 6.31 4.34
C TYR A 50 2.26 7.44 5.37
N GLY A 51 2.12 7.09 6.65
CA GLY A 51 2.07 8.07 7.74
C GLY A 51 3.36 8.89 7.82
N GLY A 52 4.52 8.22 7.81
CA GLY A 52 5.80 8.93 7.90
C GLY A 52 6.10 9.80 6.67
N ALA A 53 5.67 9.39 5.46
CA ALA A 53 5.83 10.21 4.26
C ALA A 53 4.94 11.45 4.29
N ALA A 54 3.69 11.31 4.76
CA ALA A 54 2.78 12.42 4.95
C ALA A 54 3.33 13.44 5.96
N THR A 55 3.83 12.97 7.10
CA THR A 55 4.48 13.84 8.09
C THR A 55 5.74 14.49 7.54
N TYR A 56 6.60 13.74 6.84
CA TYR A 56 7.82 14.27 6.23
C TYR A 56 7.55 15.43 5.26
N VAL A 57 6.58 15.26 4.37
CA VAL A 57 6.20 16.30 3.40
C VAL A 57 5.55 17.48 4.10
N ALA A 58 4.68 17.23 5.10
CA ALA A 58 4.06 18.30 5.88
C ALA A 58 5.09 19.15 6.64
N GLU A 59 6.14 18.54 7.16
CA GLU A 59 7.24 19.23 7.86
C GLU A 59 8.10 20.10 6.92
N HIS A 60 8.28 19.68 5.67
CA HIS A 60 9.08 20.41 4.68
C HIS A 60 8.27 21.39 3.82
N ALA A 61 6.94 21.30 3.88
CA ALA A 61 6.07 22.16 3.09
C ALA A 61 5.87 23.54 3.76
N PRO A 62 5.80 24.63 2.96
CA PRO A 62 5.42 25.95 3.44
C PRO A 62 4.09 25.91 4.22
N ASP A 63 4.00 26.66 5.33
CA ASP A 63 2.84 26.65 6.22
C ASP A 63 1.51 26.95 5.50
N ASP A 64 1.53 27.82 4.49
CA ASP A 64 0.37 28.21 3.68
C ASP A 64 -0.02 27.18 2.60
N ARG A 65 0.81 26.16 2.35
CA ARG A 65 0.64 25.19 1.25
C ARG A 65 0.75 23.73 1.67
N ARG A 66 0.82 23.43 2.96
CA ARG A 66 0.93 22.04 3.46
C ARG A 66 -0.11 21.11 2.84
N GLY A 67 -1.37 21.55 2.78
CA GLY A 67 -2.46 20.77 2.18
C GLY A 67 -2.22 20.40 0.72
N PHE A 68 -1.65 21.31 -0.08
CA PHE A 68 -1.33 21.07 -1.49
C PHE A 68 -0.18 20.08 -1.67
N TYR A 69 0.88 20.19 -0.87
CA TYR A 69 2.00 19.24 -0.97
C TYR A 69 1.63 17.87 -0.43
N THR A 70 0.84 17.79 0.64
CA THR A 70 0.35 16.50 1.17
C THR A 70 -0.69 15.85 0.27
N SER A 71 -1.51 16.63 -0.46
CA SER A 71 -2.50 16.05 -1.39
C SER A 71 -1.83 15.30 -2.54
N TRP A 72 -0.61 15.67 -2.93
CA TRP A 72 0.16 14.94 -3.93
C TRP A 72 0.47 13.50 -3.53
N ILE A 73 0.59 13.22 -2.23
CA ILE A 73 0.76 11.85 -1.71
C ILE A 73 -0.53 11.05 -1.95
N GLN A 74 -1.69 11.66 -1.76
CA GLN A 74 -2.97 10.99 -2.03
C GLN A 74 -3.22 10.80 -3.53
N THR A 75 -2.87 11.80 -4.35
CA THR A 75 -2.99 11.75 -5.81
C THR A 75 -2.12 10.65 -6.41
N THR A 76 -0.88 10.49 -5.93
CA THR A 76 0.02 9.44 -6.42
C THR A 76 -0.49 8.03 -6.14
N ALA A 77 -1.23 7.82 -5.04
CA ALA A 77 -1.90 6.55 -4.78
C ALA A 77 -2.97 6.24 -5.85
N THR A 78 -3.81 7.22 -6.19
CA THR A 78 -4.83 7.08 -7.24
C THR A 78 -4.20 6.90 -8.62
N LEU A 79 -3.15 7.64 -8.94
CA LEU A 79 -2.39 7.47 -10.19
C LEU A 79 -1.74 6.08 -10.27
N GLY A 80 -1.24 5.54 -9.16
CA GLY A 80 -0.71 4.18 -9.08
C GLY A 80 -1.77 3.13 -9.39
N LEU A 81 -2.98 3.29 -8.84
CA LEU A 81 -4.12 2.42 -9.17
C LEU A 81 -4.49 2.53 -10.65
N PHE A 82 -4.56 3.75 -11.18
CA PHE A 82 -4.87 3.96 -12.60
C PHE A 82 -3.81 3.31 -13.53
N LEU A 83 -2.53 3.50 -13.22
CA LEU A 83 -1.43 2.84 -13.95
C LEU A 83 -1.54 1.31 -13.84
N SER A 84 -1.92 0.78 -12.68
CA SER A 84 -2.11 -0.66 -12.50
C SER A 84 -3.24 -1.20 -13.39
N LEU A 85 -4.33 -0.45 -13.54
CA LEU A 85 -5.44 -0.82 -14.43
C LEU A 85 -5.00 -0.83 -15.90
N ILE A 86 -4.22 0.17 -16.34
CA ILE A 86 -3.65 0.18 -17.70
C ILE A 86 -2.81 -1.07 -17.94
N VAL A 87 -1.92 -1.41 -17.01
CA VAL A 87 -1.08 -2.62 -17.13
C VAL A 87 -1.93 -3.88 -17.20
N ILE A 88 -2.97 -3.99 -16.36
CA ILE A 88 -3.89 -5.14 -16.36
C ILE A 88 -4.62 -5.24 -17.70
N LEU A 89 -5.11 -4.12 -18.25
CA LEU A 89 -5.84 -4.10 -19.53
C LEU A 89 -4.93 -4.47 -20.70
N ILE A 90 -3.68 -3.99 -20.71
CA ILE A 90 -2.69 -4.39 -21.72
C ILE A 90 -2.46 -5.90 -21.66
N VAL A 91 -2.27 -6.45 -20.46
CA VAL A 91 -2.04 -7.90 -20.29
C VAL A 91 -3.27 -8.72 -20.70
N GLN A 92 -4.48 -8.30 -20.30
CA GLN A 92 -5.72 -8.97 -20.70
C GLN A 92 -5.99 -8.88 -22.20
N GLY A 93 -5.70 -7.73 -22.83
CA GLY A 93 -5.87 -7.55 -24.28
C GLY A 93 -4.83 -8.30 -25.11
N SER A 94 -3.67 -8.61 -24.53
CA SER A 94 -2.58 -9.33 -25.23
C SER A 94 -2.68 -10.86 -25.12
N LEU A 95 -3.56 -11.40 -24.27
CA LEU A 95 -3.68 -12.83 -23.99
C LEU A 95 -5.11 -13.33 -24.23
N SER A 96 -5.26 -14.63 -24.52
CA SER A 96 -6.58 -15.25 -24.51
C SER A 96 -7.15 -15.30 -23.08
N LYS A 97 -8.48 -15.37 -22.94
CA LYS A 97 -9.15 -15.43 -21.63
C LYS A 97 -8.67 -16.63 -20.80
N GLU A 98 -8.47 -17.77 -21.45
CA GLU A 98 -7.99 -19.02 -20.84
C GLU A 98 -6.55 -18.87 -20.36
N THR A 99 -5.69 -18.23 -21.16
CA THR A 99 -4.28 -18.02 -20.84
C THR A 99 -4.13 -17.02 -19.68
N TYR A 100 -4.91 -15.95 -19.69
CA TYR A 100 -4.94 -14.97 -18.61
C TYR A 100 -5.37 -15.60 -17.28
N ALA A 101 -6.44 -16.41 -17.30
CA ALA A 101 -6.94 -17.11 -16.12
C ALA A 101 -5.94 -18.16 -15.60
N ALA A 102 -5.24 -18.86 -16.49
CA ALA A 102 -4.27 -19.89 -16.11
C ALA A 102 -3.04 -19.29 -15.40
N TRP A 103 -2.45 -18.22 -15.94
CA TRP A 103 -1.23 -17.64 -15.37
C TRP A 103 -1.01 -16.15 -15.68
N GLY A 104 -1.65 -15.58 -16.71
CA GLY A 104 -1.40 -14.20 -17.12
C GLY A 104 -1.67 -13.15 -16.04
N TRP A 105 -2.58 -13.42 -15.10
CA TRP A 105 -2.83 -12.57 -13.93
C TRP A 105 -1.59 -12.35 -13.04
N ARG A 106 -0.54 -13.19 -13.14
CA ARG A 106 0.71 -13.05 -12.39
C ARG A 106 1.63 -11.97 -12.95
N ILE A 107 1.50 -11.62 -14.24
CA ILE A 107 2.41 -10.70 -14.94
C ILE A 107 2.51 -9.34 -14.23
N PRO A 108 1.40 -8.66 -13.86
CA PRO A 108 1.48 -7.36 -13.17
C PRO A 108 2.25 -7.42 -11.84
N PHE A 109 2.12 -8.53 -11.09
CA PHE A 109 2.84 -8.75 -9.84
C PHE A 109 4.34 -8.92 -10.07
N ILE A 110 4.73 -9.63 -11.11
CA ILE A 110 6.15 -9.84 -11.46
C ILE A 110 6.76 -8.51 -11.92
N VAL A 111 6.05 -7.74 -12.76
CA VAL A 111 6.49 -6.42 -13.24
C VAL A 111 6.68 -5.43 -12.08
N SER A 112 5.91 -5.56 -10.99
CA SER A 112 6.06 -4.71 -9.80
C SER A 112 7.46 -4.75 -9.18
N PHE A 113 8.26 -5.79 -9.44
CA PHE A 113 9.65 -5.86 -8.98
C PHE A 113 10.54 -4.76 -9.58
N LEU A 114 10.30 -4.37 -10.84
CA LEU A 114 11.01 -3.25 -11.47
C LEU A 114 10.67 -1.94 -10.78
N LEU A 115 9.39 -1.75 -10.45
CA LEU A 115 8.94 -0.58 -9.69
C LEU A 115 9.56 -0.55 -8.30
N LEU A 116 9.66 -1.69 -7.62
CA LEU A 116 10.35 -1.81 -6.34
C LEU A 116 11.83 -1.41 -6.46
N ALA A 117 12.55 -1.91 -7.46
CA ALA A 117 13.96 -1.59 -7.67
C ALA A 117 14.18 -0.07 -7.87
N ILE A 118 13.35 0.55 -8.72
CA ILE A 118 13.37 2.01 -8.93
C ILE A 118 13.06 2.75 -7.62
N SER A 119 12.05 2.28 -6.87
CA SER A 119 11.64 2.89 -5.61
C SER A 119 12.75 2.85 -4.56
N ILE A 120 13.45 1.72 -4.43
CA ILE A 120 14.61 1.56 -3.55
C ILE A 120 15.74 2.52 -3.97
N TRP A 121 16.03 2.60 -5.27
CA TRP A 121 17.08 3.48 -5.79
C TRP A 121 16.82 4.96 -5.49
N ILE A 122 15.58 5.43 -5.73
CA ILE A 122 15.16 6.80 -5.36
C ILE A 122 15.33 7.00 -3.86
N ARG A 123 14.90 6.04 -3.04
CA ARG A 123 14.95 6.17 -1.57
C ARG A 123 16.38 6.21 -1.03
N LEU A 124 17.29 5.44 -1.61
CA LEU A 124 18.70 5.46 -1.23
C LEU A 124 19.35 6.83 -1.50
N SER A 125 18.85 7.51 -2.53
CA SER A 125 19.31 8.84 -2.97
C SER A 125 18.78 10.01 -2.14
N LEU A 126 17.77 9.77 -1.28
CA LEU A 126 17.21 10.78 -0.37
C LEU A 126 17.97 10.86 0.96
N SER A 127 18.19 12.09 1.44
CA SER A 127 18.72 12.41 2.78
C SER A 127 17.63 12.27 3.87
N GLU A 128 18.02 12.00 5.11
CA GLU A 128 17.06 11.97 6.24
C GLU A 128 16.54 13.38 6.56
N SER A 129 15.31 13.46 7.09
CA SER A 129 14.69 14.71 7.56
C SER A 129 15.58 15.40 8.62
N PRO A 130 15.81 16.73 8.54
CA PRO A 130 16.51 17.50 9.56
C PRO A 130 15.86 17.37 10.94
N THR A 131 14.53 17.23 11.00
CA THR A 131 13.76 17.01 12.24
C THR A 131 14.09 15.65 12.86
N PHE A 132 14.22 14.61 12.03
CA PHE A 132 14.58 13.27 12.50
C PHE A 132 16.03 13.18 12.97
N GLN A 133 16.95 13.90 12.29
CA GLN A 133 18.33 14.03 12.74
C GLN A 133 18.42 14.73 14.09
N ARG A 134 17.74 15.89 14.24
CA ARG A 134 17.66 16.61 15.53
C ARG A 134 17.04 15.75 16.63
N MET A 135 15.96 15.01 16.36
CA MET A 135 15.34 14.12 17.35
C MET A 135 16.29 13.01 17.84
N LYS A 136 17.12 12.49 16.91
CA LYS A 136 18.13 11.46 17.22
C LYS A 136 19.31 12.03 18.00
N GLU A 137 19.74 13.25 17.66
CA GLU A 137 20.78 14.00 18.38
C GLU A 137 20.32 14.41 19.79
N GLU A 138 19.06 14.75 19.97
CA GLU A 138 18.45 15.08 21.27
C GLU A 138 18.16 13.85 22.15
N GLY A 139 18.42 12.63 21.67
CA GLY A 139 18.22 11.41 22.43
C GLY A 139 16.76 11.09 22.78
N LYS A 140 15.79 11.78 22.18
CA LYS A 140 14.34 11.64 22.43
C LYS A 140 13.71 10.41 21.76
N GLY A 141 14.51 9.41 21.40
CA GLY A 141 14.00 8.14 20.90
C GLY A 141 13.28 7.39 22.02
N SER A 142 11.96 7.19 21.88
CA SER A 142 11.21 6.33 22.80
C SER A 142 11.77 4.90 22.75
N LYS A 143 12.06 4.33 23.92
CA LYS A 143 12.54 2.94 24.05
C LYS A 143 11.39 1.92 24.01
N ALA A 144 10.15 2.36 24.17
CA ALA A 144 8.97 1.49 24.19
C ALA A 144 7.74 2.16 23.54
N PRO A 145 7.82 2.55 22.26
CA PRO A 145 6.82 3.39 21.59
C PRO A 145 5.42 2.76 21.55
N LEU A 146 5.32 1.44 21.43
CA LEU A 146 4.05 0.73 21.48
C LEU A 146 3.41 0.78 22.88
N SER A 147 4.20 0.61 23.94
CA SER A 147 3.70 0.65 25.32
C SER A 147 3.38 2.08 25.77
N GLU A 148 4.08 3.09 25.26
CA GLU A 148 3.80 4.49 25.58
C GLU A 148 2.56 5.00 24.82
N ALA A 149 2.35 4.52 23.59
CA ALA A 149 1.18 4.85 22.79
C ALA A 149 -0.10 4.14 23.29
N PHE A 150 -0.02 2.84 23.59
CA PHE A 150 -1.20 2.02 23.94
C PHE A 150 -1.29 1.63 25.42
N GLY A 151 -0.21 1.70 26.19
CA GLY A 151 -0.20 1.39 27.63
C GLY A 151 -0.63 2.55 28.52
N GLN A 152 -0.62 3.79 28.01
CA GLN A 152 -1.19 4.94 28.71
C GLN A 152 -2.60 5.22 28.19
N TRP A 153 -3.62 5.04 29.04
CA TRP A 153 -5.03 5.16 28.63
C TRP A 153 -5.40 6.51 27.98
N LYS A 154 -4.75 7.60 28.39
CA LYS A 154 -4.92 8.94 27.79
C LYS A 154 -4.53 8.96 26.30
N ASN A 155 -3.45 8.28 25.94
CA ASN A 155 -2.97 8.17 24.55
C ASN A 155 -3.75 7.08 23.80
N ALA A 156 -3.98 5.94 24.45
CA ALA A 156 -4.70 4.81 23.88
C ALA A 156 -6.14 5.18 23.48
N LYS A 157 -6.85 5.99 24.28
CA LYS A 157 -8.19 6.48 23.95
C LYS A 157 -8.20 7.29 22.66
N ILE A 158 -7.21 8.17 22.48
CA ILE A 158 -7.07 8.99 21.27
C ILE A 158 -6.71 8.11 20.07
N ALA A 159 -5.76 7.19 20.25
CA ALA A 159 -5.35 6.23 19.22
C ALA A 159 -6.52 5.35 18.76
N LEU A 160 -7.31 4.81 19.69
CA LEU A 160 -8.48 3.99 19.40
C LEU A 160 -9.61 4.78 18.72
N LEU A 161 -9.88 6.00 19.16
CA LEU A 161 -10.85 6.89 18.49
C LEU A 161 -10.41 7.23 17.07
N ALA A 162 -9.12 7.51 16.86
CA ALA A 162 -8.59 7.77 15.53
C ALA A 162 -8.68 6.52 14.64
N LEU A 163 -8.29 5.35 15.14
CA LEU A 163 -8.32 4.08 14.42
C LEU A 163 -9.74 3.62 14.07
N LEU A 164 -10.62 3.52 15.08
CA LEU A 164 -11.97 2.95 14.92
C LEU A 164 -13.01 3.97 14.46
N GLY A 165 -12.80 5.26 14.73
CA GLY A 165 -13.70 6.33 14.28
C GLY A 165 -13.30 6.85 12.90
N LEU A 166 -12.18 7.57 12.85
CA LEU A 166 -11.73 8.28 11.66
C LEU A 166 -11.23 7.33 10.56
N THR A 167 -10.27 6.45 10.86
CA THR A 167 -9.64 5.59 9.85
C THR A 167 -10.60 4.51 9.35
N ALA A 168 -11.34 3.86 10.23
CA ALA A 168 -12.33 2.85 9.82
C ALA A 168 -13.45 3.46 8.96
N GLY A 169 -14.00 4.61 9.34
CA GLY A 169 -15.01 5.32 8.55
C GLY A 169 -14.49 5.71 7.17
N GLN A 170 -13.29 6.30 7.12
CA GLN A 170 -12.64 6.67 5.85
C GLN A 170 -12.36 5.44 4.97
N ALA A 171 -11.89 4.33 5.56
CA ALA A 171 -11.65 3.09 4.83
C ALA A 171 -12.95 2.52 4.24
N VAL A 172 -14.04 2.47 5.01
CA VAL A 172 -15.33 1.95 4.54
C VAL A 172 -15.84 2.75 3.34
N ILE A 173 -15.84 4.09 3.44
CA ILE A 173 -16.30 4.95 2.34
C ILE A 173 -15.42 4.74 1.10
N TRP A 174 -14.10 4.69 1.29
CA TRP A 174 -13.16 4.55 0.19
C TRP A 174 -13.28 3.19 -0.50
N TYR A 175 -13.29 2.08 0.26
CA TYR A 175 -13.43 0.73 -0.31
C TYR A 175 -14.80 0.53 -0.96
N ASN A 176 -15.87 1.10 -0.40
CA ASN A 176 -17.19 1.04 -0.99
C ASN A 176 -17.21 1.81 -2.33
N GLY A 177 -16.73 3.05 -2.36
CA GLY A 177 -16.66 3.83 -3.60
C GLY A 177 -15.79 3.16 -4.68
N GLN A 178 -14.61 2.66 -4.30
CA GLN A 178 -13.60 2.18 -5.25
C GLN A 178 -13.88 0.77 -5.79
N PHE A 179 -14.36 -0.15 -4.96
CA PHE A 179 -14.51 -1.56 -5.34
C PHE A 179 -15.95 -2.04 -5.45
N TYR A 180 -16.88 -1.45 -4.69
CA TYR A 180 -18.27 -1.90 -4.72
C TYR A 180 -18.93 -1.58 -6.06
N ALA A 181 -18.61 -0.44 -6.67
CA ALA A 181 -19.09 -0.11 -8.02
C ALA A 181 -18.68 -1.18 -9.05
N LEU A 182 -17.40 -1.57 -9.06
CA LEU A 182 -16.89 -2.64 -9.92
C LEU A 182 -17.57 -3.99 -9.64
N PHE A 183 -17.69 -4.35 -8.35
CA PHE A 183 -18.37 -5.57 -7.92
C PHE A 183 -19.83 -5.60 -8.38
N PHE A 184 -20.57 -4.50 -8.18
CA PHE A 184 -21.98 -4.37 -8.54
C PHE A 184 -22.18 -4.48 -10.05
N LEU A 185 -21.37 -3.78 -10.84
CA LEU A 185 -21.41 -3.83 -12.30
C LEU A 185 -21.16 -5.25 -12.84
N GLN A 186 -20.14 -5.95 -12.32
CA GLN A 186 -19.81 -7.30 -12.81
C GLN A 186 -20.74 -8.39 -12.26
N ASN A 187 -21.06 -8.36 -10.97
CA ASN A 187 -21.71 -9.49 -10.31
C ASN A 187 -23.23 -9.36 -10.25
N VAL A 188 -23.75 -8.14 -10.11
CA VAL A 188 -25.21 -7.88 -10.05
C VAL A 188 -25.75 -7.56 -11.43
N LEU A 189 -25.18 -6.56 -12.11
CA LEU A 189 -25.63 -6.13 -13.43
C LEU A 189 -25.10 -6.99 -14.59
N LYS A 190 -24.15 -7.91 -14.32
CA LYS A 190 -23.56 -8.83 -15.30
C LYS A 190 -22.96 -8.12 -16.52
N VAL A 191 -22.49 -6.88 -16.34
CA VAL A 191 -21.78 -6.14 -17.38
C VAL A 191 -20.46 -6.84 -17.67
N ASP A 192 -20.09 -6.92 -18.95
CA ASP A 192 -18.89 -7.63 -19.36
C ASP A 192 -17.62 -6.98 -18.77
N ALA A 193 -16.62 -7.81 -18.48
CA ALA A 193 -15.41 -7.35 -17.79
C ALA A 193 -14.60 -6.31 -18.58
N TRP A 194 -14.75 -6.22 -19.90
CA TRP A 194 -14.10 -5.19 -20.68
C TRP A 194 -14.79 -3.84 -20.46
N SER A 195 -16.12 -3.78 -20.59
CA SER A 195 -16.91 -2.56 -20.40
C SER A 195 -16.94 -2.04 -18.97
N VAL A 196 -16.61 -2.86 -17.96
CA VAL A 196 -16.49 -2.39 -16.57
C VAL A 196 -15.12 -1.76 -16.27
N ASN A 197 -14.08 -2.14 -17.00
CA ASN A 197 -12.72 -1.65 -16.78
C ASN A 197 -12.31 -0.50 -17.72
N VAL A 198 -13.15 -0.17 -18.71
CA VAL A 198 -13.00 0.95 -19.67
C VAL A 198 -14.03 2.03 -19.34
#